data_AF-A0A1Z7Z093-F1
#
_entry.id   AF-A0A1Z7Z093-F1
#
_cell.length_a   1.000
_cell.length_b   1.000
_cell.length_c   1.000
_cell.angle_alpha   90.00
_cell.angle_beta   90.00
_cell.angle_gamma   90.00
#
_symmetry.space_group_name_H-M   'P 1'
#
loop_
_entity.id
_entity.type
_entity.pdbx_description
1 polymer ?
#
loop_
_entity_poly.entity_id
_entity_poly.type
_entity_poly.pdbx_seq_one_letter_code
_entity_poly.pdbx_strand_id
1 'polypeptide(L)'
;MQLIKGTLIPIGGNEDKGIEDSELYSLEFIDNGILFHVVKEAGGVDAKIIVIPTASSIPVEVGESYTDAFKSLGCKNIHILDIRNREDSEKQSSIDLIKSANCIMFSGGNQSKITDKIGGTTIHDIILERYKNEKGFVVAGTSAGAMAMANEMIAGGSPKEAFIKGAVKMYKGLNLIPELIIDTHFIRRGRFGRQSEAVAKFPNLIGIGLAEDTGMIIKKGSVCTIIGSGMAIIFDGNTLTHNNEKLLNEGTPMTMANLTVHVLSNGDQINIKTRQIKVLPIESPFV
;
A
#
# COMPACT_ATOMS: atom_id res chain seq x y z
N MET A 1 16.63 15.90 9.46
CA MET A 1 15.92 14.60 9.50
C MET A 1 16.64 13.62 8.59
N GLN A 2 16.97 12.44 9.10
CA GLN A 2 17.56 11.36 8.29
C GLN A 2 16.52 10.85 7.28
N LEU A 3 16.92 10.69 6.02
CA LEU A 3 16.04 10.14 4.97
C LEU A 3 15.85 8.63 5.19
N ILE A 4 14.61 8.15 5.00
CA ILE A 4 14.28 6.71 4.95
C ILE A 4 15.12 6.05 3.85
N LYS A 5 15.75 4.92 4.16
CA LYS A 5 16.63 4.20 3.22
C LYS A 5 15.95 3.06 2.47
N GLY A 6 14.95 2.42 3.08
CA GLY A 6 14.17 1.37 2.45
C GLY A 6 13.16 1.90 1.43
N THR A 7 12.54 0.98 0.71
CA THR A 7 11.50 1.24 -0.29
C THR A 7 10.15 0.70 0.21
N LEU A 8 9.08 1.48 0.06
CA LEU A 8 7.71 1.06 0.36
C LEU A 8 6.92 0.96 -0.94
N ILE A 9 6.15 -0.11 -1.13
CA ILE A 9 5.38 -0.35 -2.35
C ILE A 9 3.92 -0.72 -2.01
N PRO A 10 3.04 0.26 -1.75
CA PRO A 10 1.60 0.02 -1.64
C PRO A 10 0.97 -0.29 -3.01
N ILE A 11 0.10 -1.29 -3.04
CA ILE A 11 -0.58 -1.80 -4.25
C ILE A 11 -2.09 -1.82 -4.02
N GLY A 12 -2.86 -1.40 -5.02
CA GLY A 12 -4.30 -1.19 -4.93
C GLY A 12 -5.17 -2.45 -4.96
N GLY A 13 -4.61 -3.65 -5.07
CA GLY A 13 -5.35 -4.91 -5.12
C GLY A 13 -5.55 -5.45 -6.52
N ASN A 14 -5.80 -6.75 -6.62
CA ASN A 14 -5.96 -7.48 -7.88
C ASN A 14 -4.84 -7.19 -8.89
N GLU A 15 -3.61 -7.03 -8.39
CA GLU A 15 -2.44 -6.92 -9.25
C GLU A 15 -2.23 -8.20 -10.04
N ASP A 16 -1.76 -8.02 -11.28
CA ASP A 16 -1.46 -9.13 -12.17
C ASP A 16 -0.38 -10.03 -11.56
N LYS A 17 -0.64 -11.33 -11.62
CA LYS A 17 0.23 -12.40 -11.11
C LYS A 17 0.80 -13.27 -12.23
N GLY A 18 0.46 -13.00 -13.50
CA GLY A 18 0.93 -13.74 -14.66
C GLY A 18 0.43 -15.19 -14.73
N ILE A 19 -0.75 -15.48 -14.16
CA ILE A 19 -1.33 -16.85 -14.06
C ILE A 19 -2.46 -17.07 -15.08
N GLU A 20 -2.92 -16.04 -15.80
CA GLU A 20 -3.94 -16.22 -16.83
C GLU A 20 -3.32 -16.74 -18.14
N ASP A 21 -3.74 -17.95 -18.55
CA ASP A 21 -3.47 -18.57 -19.86
C ASP A 21 -4.20 -17.79 -20.98
N SER A 22 -3.74 -16.59 -21.29
CA SER A 22 -4.06 -15.95 -22.55
C SER A 22 -2.78 -15.88 -23.39
N GLU A 23 -2.83 -16.41 -24.61
CA GLU A 23 -1.71 -16.48 -25.58
C GLU A 23 -1.21 -15.08 -26.05
N LEU A 24 -1.50 -14.02 -25.29
CA LEU A 24 -1.22 -12.62 -25.59
C LEU A 24 -0.25 -11.94 -24.61
N TYR A 25 0.34 -12.66 -23.64
CA TYR A 25 1.35 -12.09 -22.74
C TYR A 25 2.74 -12.14 -23.39
N SER A 26 3.14 -11.04 -24.04
CA SER A 26 4.53 -10.83 -24.46
C SER A 26 5.44 -10.77 -23.23
N LEU A 27 6.71 -11.13 -23.40
CA LEU A 27 7.77 -10.95 -22.38
C LEU A 27 7.79 -9.52 -21.80
N GLU A 28 7.39 -8.53 -22.59
CA GLU A 28 7.26 -7.12 -22.17
C GLU A 28 6.20 -6.88 -21.08
N PHE A 29 5.16 -7.71 -20.95
CA PHE A 29 4.13 -7.54 -19.92
C PHE A 29 4.61 -8.04 -18.55
N ILE A 30 5.43 -9.09 -18.53
CA ILE A 30 6.05 -9.64 -17.32
C ILE A 30 7.07 -8.64 -16.75
N ASP A 31 7.85 -8.00 -17.63
CA ASP A 31 8.91 -7.05 -17.27
C ASP A 31 8.39 -5.67 -16.82
N ASN A 32 7.09 -5.41 -16.90
CA ASN A 32 6.46 -4.14 -16.47
C ASN A 32 5.41 -4.32 -15.36
N GLY A 33 5.14 -5.55 -14.93
CA GLY A 33 4.18 -5.84 -13.88
C GLY A 33 4.60 -5.29 -12.51
N ILE A 34 3.63 -5.03 -11.63
CA ILE A 34 3.90 -4.50 -10.29
C ILE A 34 4.80 -5.44 -9.48
N LEU A 35 4.62 -6.76 -9.61
CA LEU A 35 5.45 -7.72 -8.89
C LEU A 35 6.90 -7.77 -9.43
N PHE A 36 7.11 -7.49 -10.72
CA PHE A 36 8.45 -7.31 -11.26
C PHE A 36 9.15 -6.12 -10.59
N HIS A 37 8.45 -5.00 -10.41
CA HIS A 37 8.97 -3.85 -9.67
C HIS A 37 9.34 -4.18 -8.23
N VAL A 38 8.52 -4.99 -7.53
CA VAL A 38 8.84 -5.48 -6.19
C VAL A 38 10.14 -6.27 -6.19
N VAL A 39 10.30 -7.22 -7.12
CA VAL A 39 11.51 -8.05 -7.25
C VAL A 39 12.74 -7.19 -7.56
N LYS A 40 12.62 -6.28 -8.53
CA LYS A 40 13.69 -5.37 -8.95
C LYS A 40 14.17 -4.50 -7.78
N GLU A 41 13.26 -3.91 -7.02
CA GLU A 41 13.60 -3.08 -5.86
C GLU A 41 14.19 -3.90 -4.70
N ALA A 42 13.83 -5.18 -4.59
CA ALA A 42 14.31 -6.09 -3.55
C ALA A 42 15.73 -6.64 -3.81
N GLY A 43 16.31 -6.36 -4.97
CA GLY A 43 17.64 -6.86 -5.36
C GLY A 43 17.64 -7.95 -6.44
N GLY A 44 16.49 -8.16 -7.11
CA GLY A 44 16.36 -9.10 -8.22
C GLY A 44 15.95 -10.51 -7.76
N VAL A 45 16.12 -11.48 -8.65
CA VAL A 45 15.60 -12.86 -8.47
C VAL A 45 16.23 -13.65 -7.31
N ASP A 46 17.39 -13.21 -6.82
CA ASP A 46 18.06 -13.81 -5.67
C ASP A 46 17.55 -13.27 -4.32
N ALA A 47 16.67 -12.26 -4.35
CA ALA A 47 16.11 -11.66 -3.15
C ALA A 47 15.32 -12.68 -2.31
N LYS A 48 15.52 -12.62 -0.99
CA LYS A 48 14.70 -13.36 -0.03
C LYS A 48 13.37 -12.62 0.18
N ILE A 49 12.29 -13.19 -0.35
CA ILE A 49 10.93 -12.62 -0.27
C ILE A 49 10.13 -13.36 0.79
N ILE A 50 9.65 -12.63 1.79
CA ILE A 50 8.76 -13.16 2.83
C ILE A 50 7.34 -12.69 2.53
N VAL A 51 6.45 -13.61 2.20
CA VAL A 51 5.02 -13.33 1.99
C VAL A 51 4.29 -13.55 3.30
N ILE A 52 3.52 -12.55 3.73
CA ILE A 52 2.75 -12.56 4.98
C ILE A 52 1.26 -12.54 4.65
N PRO A 53 0.57 -13.70 4.65
CA PRO A 53 -0.83 -13.80 4.24
C PRO A 53 -1.84 -13.52 5.37
N THR A 54 -1.43 -12.84 6.44
CA THR A 54 -2.20 -12.63 7.67
C THR A 54 -3.56 -11.96 7.49
N ALA A 55 -3.70 -11.10 6.49
CA ALA A 55 -4.97 -10.44 6.18
C ALA A 55 -6.02 -11.42 5.63
N SER A 56 -5.59 -12.49 4.96
CA SER A 56 -6.45 -13.41 4.21
C SER A 56 -7.31 -14.29 5.12
N SER A 57 -8.46 -14.72 4.61
CA SER A 57 -9.24 -15.84 5.15
C SER A 57 -8.89 -17.18 4.52
N ILE A 58 -8.22 -17.18 3.36
CA ILE A 58 -7.69 -18.33 2.60
C ILE A 58 -6.16 -18.16 2.42
N PRO A 59 -5.42 -18.24 3.52
CA PRO A 59 -4.02 -17.83 3.60
C PRO A 59 -3.03 -18.80 2.96
N VAL A 60 -3.37 -20.09 2.88
CA VAL A 60 -2.54 -21.11 2.23
C VAL A 60 -2.55 -20.86 0.74
N GLU A 61 -3.74 -20.73 0.17
CA GLU A 61 -4.00 -20.48 -1.25
C GLU A 61 -3.41 -19.14 -1.70
N VAL A 62 -3.55 -18.09 -0.89
CA VAL A 62 -2.93 -16.79 -1.16
C VAL A 62 -1.41 -16.87 -1.09
N GLY A 63 -0.85 -17.62 -0.13
CA GLY A 63 0.59 -17.84 -0.05
C GLY A 63 1.14 -18.58 -1.27
N GLU A 64 0.48 -19.65 -1.70
CA GLU A 64 0.82 -20.42 -2.90
C GLU A 64 0.74 -19.55 -4.15
N SER A 65 -0.35 -18.78 -4.33
CA SER A 65 -0.51 -17.88 -5.46
C SER A 65 0.62 -16.85 -5.59
N TYR A 66 1.07 -16.23 -4.48
CA TYR A 66 2.24 -15.35 -4.52
C TYR A 66 3.55 -16.09 -4.76
N THR A 67 3.69 -17.29 -4.20
CA THR A 67 4.87 -18.12 -4.42
C THR A 67 5.04 -18.43 -5.90
N ASP A 68 3.96 -18.82 -6.57
CA ASP A 68 3.97 -19.13 -8.00
C ASP A 68 4.22 -17.87 -8.83
N ALA A 69 3.57 -16.75 -8.52
CA ALA A 69 3.80 -15.48 -9.20
C ALA A 69 5.28 -15.04 -9.13
N PHE A 70 5.91 -15.09 -7.94
CA PHE A 70 7.33 -14.75 -7.80
C PHE A 70 8.26 -15.77 -8.46
N LYS A 71 7.91 -17.07 -8.45
CA LYS A 71 8.67 -18.09 -9.19
C LYS A 71 8.63 -17.86 -10.70
N SER A 72 7.48 -17.45 -11.25
CA SER A 72 7.35 -17.09 -12.67
C SER A 72 8.25 -15.90 -13.05
N LEU A 73 8.53 -15.00 -12.09
CA LEU A 73 9.53 -13.93 -12.23
C LEU A 73 10.99 -14.39 -12.00
N GLY A 74 11.22 -15.69 -11.81
CA GLY A 74 12.54 -16.28 -11.63
C GLY A 74 13.04 -16.33 -10.17
N CYS A 75 12.27 -15.84 -9.20
CA CYS A 75 12.67 -15.85 -7.80
C CYS A 75 12.70 -17.27 -7.23
N LYS A 76 13.72 -17.57 -6.42
CA LYS A 76 13.91 -18.91 -5.83
C LYS A 76 13.77 -18.94 -4.31
N ASN A 77 13.90 -17.80 -3.65
CA ASN A 77 13.96 -17.69 -2.20
C ASN A 77 12.68 -17.04 -1.63
N ILE A 78 11.56 -17.72 -1.80
CA ILE A 78 10.26 -17.28 -1.29
C ILE A 78 9.89 -18.11 -0.06
N HIS A 79 9.49 -17.43 1.02
CA HIS A 79 8.99 -18.06 2.23
C HIS A 79 7.64 -17.48 2.61
N ILE A 80 6.72 -18.35 3.05
CA ILE A 80 5.47 -17.94 3.67
C ILE A 80 5.68 -17.82 5.17
N LEU A 81 5.45 -16.63 5.71
CA LEU A 81 5.41 -16.40 7.14
C LEU A 81 3.95 -16.28 7.59
N ASP A 82 3.41 -17.39 8.06
CA ASP A 82 2.02 -17.49 8.45
C ASP A 82 1.78 -17.06 9.90
N ILE A 83 1.38 -15.81 10.10
CA ILE A 83 1.07 -15.24 11.42
C ILE A 83 -0.45 -15.32 11.64
N ARG A 84 -0.87 -16.16 12.58
CA ARG A 84 -2.27 -16.41 12.95
C ARG A 84 -2.68 -15.74 14.23
N ASN A 85 -1.75 -15.61 15.17
CA ASN A 85 -1.95 -14.98 16.46
C ASN A 85 -0.79 -14.01 16.72
N ARG A 86 -0.97 -13.13 17.72
CA ARG A 86 0.06 -12.13 18.05
C ARG A 86 1.35 -12.79 18.53
N GLU A 87 1.27 -13.93 19.20
CA GLU A 87 2.40 -14.70 19.70
C GLU A 87 3.29 -15.23 18.56
N ASP A 88 2.72 -15.46 17.36
CA ASP A 88 3.51 -15.89 16.20
C ASP A 88 4.52 -14.81 15.77
N SER A 89 4.17 -13.54 15.99
CA SER A 89 5.02 -12.38 15.74
C SER A 89 6.18 -12.24 16.73
N GLU A 90 6.16 -12.98 17.83
CA GLU A 90 7.20 -13.00 18.86
C GLU A 90 8.10 -14.25 18.78
N LYS A 91 7.75 -15.23 17.92
CA LYS A 91 8.55 -16.45 17.74
C LYS A 91 9.91 -16.11 17.14
N GLN A 92 10.97 -16.73 17.68
CA GLN A 92 12.33 -16.54 17.16
C GLN A 92 12.45 -16.87 15.66
N SER A 93 11.77 -17.92 15.20
CA SER A 93 11.74 -18.29 13.78
C SER A 93 11.13 -17.20 12.89
N SER A 94 10.06 -16.54 13.34
CA SER A 94 9.44 -15.40 12.64
C SER A 94 10.39 -14.20 12.63
N ILE A 95 11.01 -13.90 13.76
CA ILE A 95 12.00 -12.83 13.91
C ILE A 95 13.18 -13.04 12.96
N ASP A 96 13.72 -14.25 12.88
CA ASP A 96 14.86 -14.58 12.02
C ASP A 96 14.52 -14.47 10.53
N LEU A 97 13.31 -14.88 10.13
CA LEU A 97 12.81 -14.66 8.77
C LEU A 97 12.74 -13.17 8.44
N ILE A 98 12.18 -12.36 9.33
CA ILE A 98 12.04 -10.91 9.12
C ILE A 98 13.38 -10.20 9.10
N LYS A 99 14.36 -10.61 9.93
CA LYS A 99 15.71 -10.04 9.94
C LYS A 99 16.50 -10.34 8.66
N SER A 100 16.27 -11.50 8.05
CA SER A 100 17.01 -11.95 6.86
C SER A 100 16.33 -11.61 5.54
N ALA A 101 15.11 -11.08 5.56
CA ALA A 101 14.34 -10.75 4.36
C ALA A 101 14.98 -9.60 3.56
N ASN A 102 14.97 -9.69 2.23
CA ASN A 102 15.17 -8.50 1.38
C ASN A 102 13.84 -7.78 1.12
N CYS A 103 12.75 -8.55 1.02
CA CYS A 103 11.41 -8.03 0.80
C CYS A 103 10.40 -8.68 1.74
N ILE A 104 9.49 -7.87 2.26
CA ILE A 104 8.26 -8.33 2.91
C ILE A 104 7.08 -7.97 2.01
N MET A 105 6.23 -8.95 1.70
CA MET A 105 5.02 -8.75 0.91
C MET A 105 3.78 -9.10 1.74
N PHE A 106 3.02 -8.08 2.15
CA PHE A 106 1.73 -8.25 2.82
C PHE A 106 0.62 -8.52 1.80
N SER A 107 -0.11 -9.61 1.96
CA SER A 107 -1.23 -9.92 1.05
C SER A 107 -2.51 -9.13 1.38
N GLY A 108 -3.52 -9.29 0.51
CA GLY A 108 -4.86 -8.73 0.69
C GLY A 108 -5.73 -9.48 1.72
N GLY A 109 -6.88 -8.88 2.04
CA GLY A 109 -7.85 -9.43 2.98
C GLY A 109 -8.39 -8.36 3.93
N ASN A 110 -8.27 -8.58 5.24
CA ASN A 110 -8.63 -7.60 6.27
C ASN A 110 -7.37 -6.98 6.90
N GLN A 111 -7.18 -5.69 6.69
CA GLN A 111 -6.06 -4.87 7.18
C GLN A 111 -5.98 -4.81 8.71
N SER A 112 -7.11 -4.82 9.43
CA SER A 112 -7.11 -4.88 10.89
C SER A 112 -6.47 -6.16 11.42
N LYS A 113 -6.60 -7.29 10.69
CA LYS A 113 -5.92 -8.54 11.10
C LYS A 113 -4.39 -8.41 11.09
N ILE A 114 -3.84 -7.63 10.17
CA ILE A 114 -2.39 -7.34 10.11
C ILE A 114 -2.01 -6.55 11.37
N THR A 115 -2.70 -5.44 11.62
CA THR A 115 -2.35 -4.54 12.73
C THR A 115 -2.53 -5.19 14.09
N ASP A 116 -3.59 -5.98 14.29
CA ASP A 116 -3.87 -6.62 15.58
C ASP A 116 -2.81 -7.68 15.94
N LYS A 117 -2.32 -8.42 14.93
CA LYS A 117 -1.36 -9.52 15.14
C LYS A 117 0.10 -9.09 15.05
N ILE A 118 0.40 -8.02 14.31
CA ILE A 118 1.77 -7.59 14.02
C ILE A 118 2.07 -6.24 14.68
N GLY A 119 1.14 -5.29 14.72
CA GLY A 119 1.38 -3.94 15.25
C GLY A 119 1.91 -3.95 16.69
N GLY A 120 3.04 -3.29 16.92
CA GLY A 120 3.71 -3.20 18.23
C GLY A 120 4.31 -4.51 18.76
N THR A 121 4.60 -5.47 17.88
CA THR A 121 5.35 -6.71 18.20
C THR A 121 6.83 -6.57 17.85
N THR A 122 7.66 -7.52 18.29
CA THR A 122 9.09 -7.52 17.95
C THR A 122 9.35 -7.47 16.44
N ILE A 123 8.63 -8.26 15.62
CA ILE A 123 8.82 -8.21 14.16
C ILE A 123 8.42 -6.85 13.59
N HIS A 124 7.40 -6.18 14.12
CA HIS A 124 6.98 -4.87 13.64
C HIS A 124 8.06 -3.81 13.89
N ASP A 125 8.66 -3.83 15.06
CA ASP A 125 9.75 -2.92 15.40
C ASP A 125 10.97 -3.15 14.49
N ILE A 126 11.28 -4.41 14.18
CA ILE A 126 12.34 -4.76 13.21
C ILE A 126 11.99 -4.25 11.81
N ILE A 127 10.75 -4.42 11.34
CA ILE A 127 10.32 -3.94 10.03
C ILE A 127 10.48 -2.42 9.94
N LEU A 128 10.04 -1.67 10.95
CA LEU A 128 10.17 -0.22 11.02
C LEU A 128 11.63 0.23 11.03
N GLU A 129 12.46 -0.43 11.83
CA GLU A 129 13.90 -0.13 11.96
C GLU A 129 14.62 -0.38 10.63
N ARG A 130 14.43 -1.54 10.01
CA ARG A 130 15.05 -1.89 8.72
C ARG A 130 14.55 -0.99 7.60
N TYR A 131 13.25 -0.71 7.51
CA TYR A 131 12.70 0.22 6.52
C TYR A 131 13.33 1.61 6.65
N LYS A 132 13.52 2.10 7.88
CA LYS A 132 14.18 3.38 8.11
C LYS A 132 15.66 3.37 7.75
N ASN A 133 16.38 2.29 8.07
CA ASN A 133 17.85 2.31 8.17
C ASN A 133 18.60 1.48 7.10
N GLU A 134 17.92 0.61 6.34
CA GLU A 134 18.55 -0.34 5.43
C GLU A 134 18.21 -0.04 3.97
N LYS A 135 19.24 0.14 3.14
CA LYS A 135 19.08 0.35 1.70
C LYS A 135 18.82 -1.00 1.03
N GLY A 136 17.82 -1.06 0.17
CA GLY A 136 17.45 -2.30 -0.54
C GLY A 136 16.48 -3.19 0.23
N PHE A 137 16.11 -2.82 1.45
CA PHE A 137 15.00 -3.46 2.14
C PHE A 137 13.67 -2.91 1.62
N VAL A 138 12.79 -3.81 1.20
CA VAL A 138 11.48 -3.50 0.60
C VAL A 138 10.35 -3.97 1.50
N VAL A 139 9.37 -3.10 1.68
CA VAL A 139 8.06 -3.49 2.25
C VAL A 139 7.00 -3.22 1.19
N ALA A 140 6.41 -4.27 0.64
CA ALA A 140 5.33 -4.23 -0.33
C ALA A 140 4.05 -4.75 0.30
N GLY A 141 2.90 -4.35 -0.26
CA GLY A 141 1.63 -4.89 0.20
C GLY A 141 0.48 -4.54 -0.71
N THR A 142 -0.41 -5.50 -0.92
CA THR A 142 -1.59 -5.31 -1.78
C THR A 142 -2.86 -5.15 -0.96
N SER A 143 -3.78 -4.30 -1.43
CA SER A 143 -5.10 -4.13 -0.83
C SER A 143 -4.99 -3.81 0.67
N ALA A 144 -5.39 -4.74 1.54
CA ALA A 144 -5.22 -4.65 2.98
C ALA A 144 -3.77 -4.37 3.41
N GLY A 145 -2.79 -5.01 2.78
CA GLY A 145 -1.37 -4.79 3.05
C GLY A 145 -0.93 -3.35 2.78
N ALA A 146 -1.41 -2.74 1.70
CA ALA A 146 -1.14 -1.33 1.38
C ALA A 146 -1.77 -0.39 2.42
N MET A 147 -3.03 -0.64 2.79
CA MET A 147 -3.75 0.17 3.77
C MET A 147 -3.09 0.11 5.15
N ALA A 148 -2.58 -1.06 5.54
CA ALA A 148 -1.87 -1.26 6.81
C ALA A 148 -0.56 -0.49 6.91
N MET A 149 0.02 0.01 5.82
CA MET A 149 1.26 0.80 5.86
C MET A 149 1.06 2.21 6.46
N ALA A 150 -0.14 2.76 6.35
CA ALA A 150 -0.48 4.08 6.89
C ALA A 150 -0.46 4.09 8.43
N ASN A 151 -0.42 5.28 9.04
CA ASN A 151 -0.71 5.41 10.47
C ASN A 151 -2.22 5.56 10.71
N GLU A 152 -2.85 6.53 10.03
CA GLU A 152 -4.31 6.67 10.00
C GLU A 152 -4.87 5.78 8.89
N MET A 153 -5.30 4.57 9.27
CA MET A 153 -5.73 3.53 8.33
C MET A 153 -7.25 3.49 8.25
N ILE A 154 -7.80 3.44 7.03
CA ILE A 154 -9.23 3.14 6.84
C ILE A 154 -9.46 1.65 7.16
N ALA A 155 -10.23 1.35 8.19
CA ALA A 155 -10.60 -0.01 8.61
C ALA A 155 -11.91 -0.49 7.98
N GLY A 156 -12.72 0.42 7.45
CA GLY A 156 -14.00 0.10 6.84
C GLY A 156 -14.84 1.35 6.63
N GLY A 157 -16.07 1.13 6.17
CA GLY A 157 -17.02 2.19 5.88
C GLY A 157 -17.64 2.01 4.51
N SER A 158 -18.94 2.29 4.44
CA SER A 158 -19.76 2.15 3.24
C SER A 158 -19.43 3.27 2.26
N PRO A 159 -19.07 2.97 1.01
CA PRO A 159 -18.92 4.00 -0.02
C PRO A 159 -20.23 4.76 -0.28
N LYS A 160 -21.39 4.13 -0.04
CA LYS A 160 -22.72 4.72 -0.27
C LYS A 160 -23.12 5.74 0.79
N GLU A 161 -22.62 5.57 2.00
CA GLU A 161 -22.93 6.45 3.14
C GLU A 161 -21.83 7.49 3.37
N ALA A 162 -20.79 7.47 2.54
CA ALA A 162 -19.68 8.39 2.66
C ALA A 162 -20.15 9.86 2.57
N PHE A 163 -19.41 10.75 3.24
CA PHE A 163 -19.79 12.14 3.50
C PHE A 163 -20.83 12.34 4.60
N ILE A 164 -21.31 11.26 5.23
CA ILE A 164 -22.00 11.33 6.52
C ILE A 164 -20.94 11.10 7.60
N LYS A 165 -20.78 12.05 8.54
CA LYS A 165 -19.77 11.92 9.58
C LYS A 165 -19.92 10.60 10.33
N GLY A 166 -18.82 9.83 10.39
CA GLY A 166 -18.77 8.55 11.10
C GLY A 166 -19.02 7.33 10.21
N ALA A 167 -19.33 7.54 8.92
CA ALA A 167 -19.47 6.45 7.96
C ALA A 167 -18.13 5.73 7.70
N VAL A 168 -17.00 6.44 7.84
CA VAL A 168 -15.66 5.87 7.66
C VAL A 168 -15.02 5.51 8.99
N LYS A 169 -14.72 4.21 9.14
CA LYS A 169 -14.04 3.68 10.32
C LYS A 169 -12.54 3.82 10.12
N MET A 170 -11.89 4.55 11.04
CA MET A 170 -10.44 4.71 11.07
C MET A 170 -9.84 3.84 12.17
N TYR A 171 -8.62 3.37 11.96
CA TYR A 171 -7.85 2.58 12.91
C TYR A 171 -6.35 2.89 12.76
N LYS A 172 -5.52 2.36 13.67
CA LYS A 172 -4.06 2.55 13.59
C LYS A 172 -3.43 1.45 12.76
N GLY A 173 -2.67 1.85 11.74
CA GLY A 173 -1.86 0.94 10.92
C GLY A 173 -0.48 0.68 11.52
N LEU A 174 0.45 0.23 10.67
CA LEU A 174 1.84 -0.09 11.01
C LEU A 174 2.77 1.14 10.97
N ASN A 175 2.25 2.33 10.66
CA ASN A 175 3.01 3.58 10.74
C ASN A 175 4.31 3.58 9.89
N LEU A 176 4.31 2.88 8.74
CA LEU A 176 5.41 2.85 7.78
C LEU A 176 5.44 4.14 6.95
N ILE A 177 4.29 4.75 6.71
CA ILE A 177 4.17 6.05 6.03
C ILE A 177 3.09 6.92 6.72
N PRO A 178 3.41 7.60 7.83
CA PRO A 178 2.43 8.37 8.61
C PRO A 178 1.80 9.54 7.85
N GLU A 179 2.44 10.02 6.78
CA GLU A 179 1.99 11.16 6.00
C GLU A 179 0.82 10.83 5.05
N LEU A 180 0.49 9.54 4.87
CA LEU A 180 -0.54 9.09 3.93
C LEU A 180 -1.73 8.42 4.61
N ILE A 181 -2.89 8.53 3.96
CA ILE A 181 -4.05 7.65 4.14
C ILE A 181 -4.24 6.89 2.83
N ILE A 182 -4.20 5.56 2.86
CA ILE A 182 -4.27 4.74 1.66
C ILE A 182 -5.61 4.02 1.59
N ASP A 183 -6.26 4.08 0.43
CA ASP A 183 -7.42 3.29 0.06
C ASP A 183 -7.17 2.52 -1.25
N THR A 184 -7.73 1.32 -1.36
CA THR A 184 -7.46 0.34 -2.40
C THR A 184 -8.75 -0.13 -3.06
N HIS A 185 -8.65 -0.81 -4.22
CA HIS A 185 -9.77 -1.12 -5.11
C HIS A 185 -10.63 0.12 -5.40
N PHE A 186 -9.97 1.27 -5.48
CA PHE A 186 -10.58 2.56 -5.19
C PHE A 186 -11.70 2.92 -6.17
N ILE A 187 -11.38 2.86 -7.46
CA ILE A 187 -12.30 3.19 -8.55
C ILE A 187 -13.43 2.14 -8.64
N ARG A 188 -13.06 0.85 -8.70
CA ARG A 188 -14.02 -0.25 -8.85
C ARG A 188 -15.09 -0.28 -7.75
N ARG A 189 -14.74 0.14 -6.53
CA ARG A 189 -15.65 0.15 -5.38
C ARG A 189 -16.27 1.52 -5.08
N GLY A 190 -16.06 2.53 -5.95
CA GLY A 190 -16.66 3.86 -5.81
C GLY A 190 -16.25 4.59 -4.52
N ARG A 191 -14.99 4.45 -4.08
CA ARG A 191 -14.54 4.86 -2.73
C ARG A 191 -14.17 6.34 -2.59
N PHE A 192 -14.53 7.18 -3.56
CA PHE A 192 -14.23 8.62 -3.56
C PHE A 192 -14.68 9.32 -2.28
N GLY A 193 -15.95 9.15 -1.90
CA GLY A 193 -16.48 9.81 -0.72
C GLY A 193 -15.80 9.35 0.56
N ARG A 194 -15.50 8.05 0.65
CA ARG A 194 -14.83 7.47 1.81
C ARG A 194 -13.45 8.07 2.03
N GLN A 195 -12.67 8.19 0.96
CA GLN A 195 -11.35 8.80 1.04
C GLN A 195 -11.43 10.29 1.34
N SER A 196 -12.42 10.98 0.76
CA SER A 196 -12.67 12.39 1.04
C SER A 196 -12.99 12.61 2.52
N GLU A 197 -13.83 11.78 3.14
CA GLU A 197 -14.13 11.83 4.57
C GLU A 197 -12.89 11.55 5.44
N ALA A 198 -12.04 10.60 5.05
CA ALA A 198 -10.80 10.35 5.76
C ALA A 198 -9.86 11.59 5.72
N VAL A 199 -9.77 12.28 4.58
CA VAL A 199 -9.03 13.54 4.45
C VAL A 199 -9.71 14.68 5.21
N ALA A 200 -11.05 14.72 5.28
CA ALA A 200 -11.78 15.68 6.11
C ALA A 200 -11.36 15.56 7.58
N LYS A 201 -11.22 14.33 8.08
CA LYS A 201 -10.79 14.05 9.45
C LYS A 201 -9.31 14.39 9.69
N PHE A 202 -8.47 14.21 8.66
CA PHE A 202 -7.03 14.42 8.74
C PHE A 202 -6.49 15.27 7.56
N PRO A 203 -6.84 16.57 7.50
CA PRO A 203 -6.56 17.41 6.33
C PRO A 203 -5.06 17.68 6.08
N ASN A 204 -4.23 17.45 7.10
CA ASN A 204 -2.77 17.58 7.01
C ASN A 204 -2.12 16.38 6.29
N LEU A 205 -2.81 15.25 6.18
CA LEU A 205 -2.34 14.06 5.48
C LEU A 205 -2.74 14.09 4.00
N ILE A 206 -2.04 13.32 3.17
CA ILE A 206 -2.43 13.12 1.77
C ILE A 206 -3.24 11.83 1.68
N GLY A 207 -4.44 11.92 1.11
CA GLY A 207 -5.21 10.74 0.77
C GLY A 207 -4.77 10.17 -0.59
N ILE A 208 -4.57 8.86 -0.67
CA ILE A 208 -4.28 8.12 -1.91
C ILE A 208 -5.35 7.06 -2.15
N GLY A 209 -6.08 7.16 -3.25
CA GLY A 209 -6.93 6.10 -3.76
C GLY A 209 -6.24 5.34 -4.90
N LEU A 210 -5.83 4.09 -4.65
CA LEU A 210 -5.21 3.23 -5.66
C LEU A 210 -6.28 2.38 -6.37
N ALA A 211 -6.32 2.47 -7.70
CA ALA A 211 -7.08 1.54 -8.52
C ALA A 211 -6.51 0.12 -8.42
N GLU A 212 -7.27 -0.87 -8.93
CA GLU A 212 -6.73 -2.23 -9.07
C GLU A 212 -5.56 -2.22 -10.04
N ASP A 213 -4.63 -3.17 -9.87
CA ASP A 213 -3.40 -3.29 -10.66
C ASP A 213 -2.64 -1.95 -10.80
N THR A 214 -2.60 -1.19 -9.69
CA THR A 214 -1.87 0.07 -9.59
C THR A 214 -1.13 0.13 -8.25
N GLY A 215 0.09 0.64 -8.24
CA GLY A 215 0.87 0.84 -7.03
C GLY A 215 1.70 2.11 -7.07
N MET A 216 2.51 2.29 -6.04
CA MET A 216 3.49 3.37 -5.99
C MET A 216 4.82 2.85 -5.46
N ILE A 217 5.94 3.20 -6.10
CA ILE A 217 7.26 3.02 -5.51
C ILE A 217 7.59 4.26 -4.69
N ILE A 218 7.70 4.11 -3.37
CA ILE A 218 8.01 5.22 -2.45
C ILE A 218 9.45 5.09 -1.98
N LYS A 219 10.27 6.06 -2.38
CA LYS A 219 11.68 6.16 -1.97
C LYS A 219 11.91 7.40 -1.12
N LYS A 220 12.94 7.33 -0.26
CA LYS A 220 13.34 8.45 0.62
C LYS A 220 12.18 8.93 1.51
N GLY A 221 11.21 8.06 1.78
CA GLY A 221 10.00 8.32 2.57
C GLY A 221 9.11 9.45 2.04
N SER A 222 9.26 9.87 0.78
CA SER A 222 8.49 11.02 0.27
C SER A 222 8.37 11.11 -1.25
N VAL A 223 9.22 10.43 -2.01
CA VAL A 223 9.17 10.46 -3.48
C VAL A 223 8.42 9.24 -3.96
N CYS A 224 7.22 9.44 -4.49
CA CYS A 224 6.36 8.39 -5.02
C CYS A 224 6.42 8.41 -6.55
N THR A 225 6.57 7.26 -7.17
CA THR A 225 6.38 7.04 -8.62
C THR A 225 5.24 6.05 -8.80
N ILE A 226 4.24 6.40 -9.60
CA ILE A 226 3.11 5.49 -9.88
C ILE A 226 3.59 4.36 -10.80
N ILE A 227 3.13 3.14 -10.51
CA ILE A 227 3.41 1.96 -11.33
C ILE A 227 2.11 1.17 -11.60
N GLY A 228 2.09 0.39 -12.67
CA GLY A 228 0.97 -0.49 -13.03
C GLY A 228 0.02 0.12 -14.06
N SER A 229 -1.04 -0.60 -14.39
CA SER A 229 -1.91 -0.30 -15.54
C SER A 229 -3.03 0.72 -15.25
N GLY A 230 -3.37 0.92 -13.98
CA GLY A 230 -4.45 1.83 -13.58
C GLY A 230 -3.99 3.23 -13.16
N MET A 231 -4.69 3.80 -12.18
CA MET A 231 -4.54 5.21 -11.78
C MET A 231 -4.47 5.36 -10.26
N ALA A 232 -3.67 6.32 -9.81
CA ALA A 232 -3.64 6.77 -8.43
C ALA A 232 -4.33 8.13 -8.32
N ILE A 233 -5.33 8.22 -7.44
CA ILE A 233 -6.09 9.45 -7.20
C ILE A 233 -5.61 10.05 -5.88
N ILE A 234 -5.02 11.23 -5.96
CA ILE A 234 -4.44 11.96 -4.83
C ILE A 234 -5.46 12.97 -4.32
N PHE A 235 -5.67 13.00 -3.00
CA PHE A 235 -6.54 13.93 -2.29
C PHE A 235 -5.69 14.81 -1.38
N ASP A 236 -5.62 16.10 -1.71
CA ASP A 236 -4.86 17.09 -0.96
C ASP A 236 -5.82 18.00 -0.17
N GLY A 237 -5.85 17.79 1.15
CA GLY A 237 -6.65 18.59 2.09
C GLY A 237 -6.04 19.93 2.51
N ASN A 238 -4.84 20.29 2.06
CA ASN A 238 -4.14 21.51 2.49
C ASN A 238 -4.72 22.77 1.84
N THR A 239 -5.47 22.63 0.75
CA THR A 239 -6.15 23.74 0.07
C THR A 239 -7.57 23.98 0.58
N LEU A 240 -8.06 23.18 1.54
CA LEU A 240 -9.43 23.28 2.03
C LEU A 240 -9.70 24.69 2.58
N THR A 241 -10.76 25.33 2.07
CA THR A 241 -11.23 26.64 2.56
C THR A 241 -12.38 26.50 3.56
N HIS A 242 -13.03 25.33 3.58
CA HIS A 242 -14.04 24.96 4.55
C HIS A 242 -13.95 23.46 4.86
N ASN A 243 -14.07 23.09 6.13
CA ASN A 243 -14.17 21.72 6.60
C ASN A 243 -14.83 21.70 8.00
N ASN A 244 -16.05 21.20 8.09
CA ASN A 244 -16.82 21.16 9.33
C ASN A 244 -16.76 19.81 10.07
N GLU A 245 -15.96 18.84 9.61
CA GLU A 245 -15.91 17.47 10.17
C GLU A 245 -15.82 17.46 11.70
N LYS A 246 -14.93 18.28 12.28
CA LYS A 246 -14.71 18.33 13.74
C LYS A 246 -15.89 18.87 14.54
N LEU A 247 -16.77 19.65 13.93
CA LEU A 247 -17.88 20.33 14.59
C LEU A 247 -19.20 19.55 14.51
N LEU A 248 -19.33 18.66 13.54
CA LEU A 248 -20.57 17.93 13.29
C LEU A 248 -20.80 16.78 14.28
N ASN A 249 -22.06 16.41 14.49
CA ASN A 249 -22.41 15.14 15.14
C ASN A 249 -22.31 13.99 14.13
N GLU A 250 -22.07 12.77 14.61
CA GLU A 250 -22.18 11.57 13.77
C GLU A 250 -23.56 11.48 13.13
N GLY A 251 -23.63 10.98 11.90
CA GLY A 251 -24.87 10.93 11.12
C GLY A 251 -25.21 12.22 10.38
N THR A 252 -24.40 13.29 10.51
CA THR A 252 -24.65 14.56 9.82
C THR A 252 -23.90 14.63 8.48
N PRO A 253 -24.53 15.11 7.40
CA PRO A 253 -23.82 15.42 6.16
C PRO A 253 -22.69 16.41 6.38
N MET A 254 -21.53 16.13 5.79
CA MET A 254 -20.34 16.97 5.90
C MET A 254 -20.22 17.92 4.72
N THR A 255 -19.53 19.04 4.93
CA THR A 255 -19.18 19.99 3.88
C THR A 255 -17.69 20.22 3.88
N MET A 256 -17.10 20.07 2.69
CA MET A 256 -15.74 20.48 2.40
C MET A 256 -15.74 21.34 1.15
N ALA A 257 -14.93 22.39 1.16
CA ALA A 257 -14.74 23.25 -0.01
C ALA A 257 -13.26 23.34 -0.36
N ASN A 258 -12.97 23.36 -1.66
CA ASN A 258 -11.62 23.47 -2.23
C ASN A 258 -10.68 22.30 -1.91
N LEU A 259 -11.20 21.07 -1.96
CA LEU A 259 -10.40 19.86 -1.94
C LEU A 259 -9.69 19.69 -3.28
N THR A 260 -8.36 19.63 -3.29
CA THR A 260 -7.60 19.43 -4.52
C THR A 260 -7.45 17.94 -4.80
N VAL A 261 -7.75 17.54 -6.04
CA VAL A 261 -7.62 16.15 -6.51
C VAL A 261 -6.68 16.08 -7.69
N HIS A 262 -5.70 15.18 -7.64
CA HIS A 262 -4.85 14.85 -8.78
C HIS A 262 -5.11 13.41 -9.22
N VAL A 263 -4.99 13.18 -10.51
CA VAL A 263 -5.18 11.88 -11.13
C VAL A 263 -3.90 11.54 -11.86
N LEU A 264 -3.18 10.55 -11.35
CA LEU A 264 -1.85 10.19 -11.82
C LEU A 264 -1.87 8.79 -12.43
N SER A 265 -1.09 8.62 -13.49
CA SER A 265 -0.93 7.36 -14.21
C SER A 265 0.52 6.88 -14.12
N ASN A 266 0.81 5.71 -14.69
CA ASN A 266 2.14 5.11 -14.66
C ASN A 266 3.26 6.12 -14.98
N GLY A 267 4.29 6.11 -14.14
CA GLY A 267 5.47 6.96 -14.26
C GLY A 267 5.32 8.38 -13.69
N ASP A 268 4.10 8.90 -13.55
CA ASP A 268 3.89 10.18 -12.86
C ASP A 268 4.41 10.12 -11.42
N GLN A 269 4.83 11.27 -10.89
CA GLN A 269 5.43 11.36 -9.57
C GLN A 269 4.73 12.38 -8.68
N ILE A 270 4.69 12.07 -7.39
CA ILE A 270 4.34 13.03 -6.33
C ILE A 270 5.41 13.02 -5.25
N ASN A 271 5.78 14.21 -4.78
CA ASN A 271 6.57 14.36 -3.57
C ASN A 271 5.64 14.69 -2.38
N ILE A 272 5.45 13.74 -1.47
CA ILE A 272 4.53 13.83 -0.32
C ILE A 272 4.79 15.09 0.53
N LYS A 273 6.05 15.46 0.73
CA LYS A 273 6.41 16.58 1.62
C LYS A 273 6.15 17.94 0.98
N THR A 274 6.47 18.08 -0.29
CA THR A 274 6.32 19.34 -1.03
C THR A 274 4.96 19.46 -1.72
N ARG A 275 4.19 18.37 -1.79
CA ARG A 275 2.92 18.24 -2.52
C ARG A 275 3.05 18.54 -4.02
N GLN A 276 4.26 18.47 -4.56
CA GLN A 276 4.52 18.73 -5.98
C GLN A 276 4.27 17.48 -6.81
N ILE A 277 3.51 17.67 -7.89
CA ILE A 277 3.29 16.68 -8.95
C ILE A 277 4.30 16.91 -10.07
N LYS A 278 4.87 15.83 -10.59
CA LYS A 278 5.65 15.83 -11.82
C LYS A 278 5.02 14.82 -12.77
N VAL A 279 4.43 15.34 -13.84
CA VAL A 279 3.85 14.54 -14.93
C VAL A 279 4.98 14.16 -15.89
N LEU A 280 5.08 12.89 -16.26
CA LEU A 280 6.07 12.47 -17.24
C LEU A 280 5.62 12.81 -18.67
N PRO A 281 6.54 13.24 -19.55
CA PRO A 281 6.23 13.40 -20.97
C PRO A 281 5.75 12.08 -21.60
N ILE A 282 4.86 12.17 -22.59
CA ILE A 282 4.30 11.03 -23.34
C ILE A 282 5.36 10.07 -23.88
N GLU A 283 6.54 10.59 -24.24
CA GLU A 283 7.64 9.80 -24.80
C GLU A 283 8.47 9.04 -23.74
N SER A 284 8.15 9.23 -22.45
CA SER A 284 8.85 8.52 -21.38
C SER A 284 8.52 7.03 -21.43
N PRO A 285 9.51 6.14 -21.22
CA PRO A 285 9.22 4.72 -21.13
C PRO A 285 8.26 4.44 -19.97
N PHE A 286 7.41 3.43 -20.15
CA PHE A 286 6.60 2.90 -19.07
C PHE A 286 7.56 2.48 -17.94
N VAL A 287 7.31 2.97 -16.72
CA VAL A 287 8.12 2.62 -15.56
C VAL A 287 7.94 1.16 -15.22
#